data_AF-H2AUQ3-F1
#
_entry.id   AF-H2AUQ3-F1
#
_cell.length_a   1.000
_cell.length_b   1.000
_cell.length_c   1.000
_cell.angle_alpha   90.00
_cell.angle_beta   90.00
_cell.angle_gamma   90.00
#
_symmetry.space_group_name_H-M   'P 1'
#
loop_
_entity.id
_entity.type
_entity.pdbx_description
1 polymer ?
#
loop_
_entity_poly.entity_id
_entity_poly.type
_entity_poly.pdbx_seq_one_letter_code
_entity_poly.pdbx_strand_id
1 'polypeptide(L)'
;MSNEQYIELVGQLSRYNELLDALQLNFNEGFYNLARANFHNKDSLRGKYGKDYYDESYKGQYEIKIDEEVKYEVVKRESLPFQESDDEDEDGNDKVRSRKMKNPEKTIKKTDNYDPILMFGGGISIPASLRNCQKNFKNNLILIIEMINLKNDIDAQLKCIYTQNPL
;
A
#
# COMPACT_ATOMS: atom_id res chain seq x y z
N MET A 1 37.97 -19.14 -8.76
CA MET A 1 37.01 -18.05 -8.45
C MET A 1 36.63 -17.32 -9.73
N SER A 2 35.81 -17.91 -10.59
CA SER A 2 35.33 -17.19 -11.78
C SER A 2 33.95 -17.73 -12.18
N ASN A 3 33.82 -19.05 -12.39
CA ASN A 3 32.53 -19.62 -12.82
C ASN A 3 31.39 -19.52 -11.78
N GLU A 4 31.66 -19.75 -10.48
CA GLU A 4 30.62 -19.75 -9.45
C GLU A 4 29.87 -18.41 -9.36
N GLN A 5 30.61 -17.29 -9.37
CA GLN A 5 30.04 -15.94 -9.29
C GLN A 5 29.23 -15.59 -10.55
N TYR A 6 29.69 -16.01 -11.74
CA TYR A 6 28.92 -15.82 -12.97
C TYR A 6 27.64 -16.69 -12.99
N ILE A 7 27.70 -17.91 -12.45
CA ILE A 7 26.52 -18.78 -12.32
C ILE A 7 25.50 -18.14 -11.38
N GLU A 8 25.95 -17.62 -10.23
CA GLU A 8 25.09 -16.93 -9.28
C GLU A 8 24.45 -15.68 -9.90
N LEU A 9 25.23 -14.86 -10.61
CA LEU A 9 24.74 -13.68 -11.32
C LEU A 9 23.67 -14.03 -12.37
N VAL A 10 23.91 -15.07 -13.18
CA VAL A 10 22.92 -15.55 -14.16
C VAL A 10 21.66 -16.04 -13.44
N GLY A 11 21.81 -16.72 -12.31
CA GLY A 11 20.70 -17.15 -11.47
C GLY A 11 19.88 -15.97 -10.93
N GLN A 12 20.53 -14.93 -10.44
CA GLN A 12 19.88 -13.70 -9.98
C GLN A 12 19.13 -13.01 -11.13
N LEU A 13 19.75 -12.88 -12.31
CA LEU A 13 19.09 -12.31 -13.50
C LEU A 13 17.87 -13.14 -13.93
N SER A 14 17.95 -14.48 -13.85
CA SER A 14 16.80 -15.34 -14.11
C SER A 14 15.65 -15.05 -13.14
N ARG A 15 15.96 -14.98 -11.83
CA ARG A 15 14.97 -14.66 -10.80
C ARG A 15 14.37 -13.26 -11.00
N TYR A 16 15.17 -12.28 -11.43
CA TYR A 16 14.66 -10.95 -11.77
C TYR A 16 13.58 -11.02 -12.87
N ASN A 17 13.83 -11.79 -13.93
CA ASN A 17 12.89 -11.96 -15.03
C ASN A 17 11.60 -12.66 -14.56
N GLU A 18 11.71 -13.70 -13.73
CA GLU A 18 10.54 -14.37 -13.15
C GLU A 18 9.67 -13.42 -12.31
N LEU A 19 10.31 -12.58 -11.50
CA LEU A 19 9.62 -11.56 -10.71
C LEU A 19 8.96 -10.50 -11.61
N LEU A 20 9.62 -10.11 -12.71
CA LEU A 20 9.07 -9.19 -13.69
C LEU A 20 7.83 -9.76 -14.38
N ASP A 21 7.86 -11.04 -14.78
CA ASP A 21 6.71 -11.72 -15.39
C ASP A 21 5.54 -11.80 -14.40
N ALA A 22 5.82 -12.15 -13.15
CA ALA A 22 4.82 -12.16 -12.08
C ALA A 22 4.22 -10.77 -11.83
N LEU A 23 5.05 -9.72 -11.88
CA LEU A 23 4.63 -8.33 -11.71
C LEU A 23 3.69 -7.91 -12.85
N GLN A 24 4.04 -8.21 -14.10
CA GLN A 24 3.22 -7.91 -15.27
C GLN A 24 1.87 -8.62 -15.20
N LEU A 25 1.86 -9.91 -14.85
CA LEU A 25 0.63 -10.68 -14.69
C LEU A 25 -0.29 -10.06 -13.62
N ASN A 26 0.26 -9.74 -12.44
CA ASN A 26 -0.52 -9.14 -11.36
C ASN A 26 -1.06 -7.75 -11.73
N PHE A 27 -0.29 -6.92 -12.45
CA PHE A 27 -0.80 -5.65 -12.98
C PHE A 27 -1.98 -5.86 -13.94
N ASN A 28 -1.84 -6.77 -14.91
CA ASN A 28 -2.90 -7.07 -15.87
C ASN A 28 -4.18 -7.52 -15.18
N GLU A 29 -4.07 -8.45 -14.22
CA GLU A 29 -5.21 -8.90 -13.42
C GLU A 29 -5.80 -7.78 -12.55
N GLY A 30 -4.96 -6.97 -11.93
CA GLY A 30 -5.37 -5.83 -11.10
C GLY A 30 -6.20 -4.82 -11.90
N PHE A 31 -5.71 -4.41 -13.07
CA PHE A 31 -6.42 -3.51 -13.96
C PHE A 31 -7.69 -4.12 -14.55
N TYR A 32 -7.65 -5.41 -14.93
CA TYR A 32 -8.85 -6.11 -15.39
C TYR A 32 -9.94 -6.15 -14.32
N ASN A 33 -9.56 -6.48 -13.09
CA ASN A 33 -10.46 -6.50 -11.93
C ASN A 33 -11.02 -5.10 -11.61
N LEU A 34 -10.20 -4.06 -11.71
CA LEU A 34 -10.63 -2.67 -11.56
C LEU A 34 -11.63 -2.26 -12.64
N ALA A 35 -11.35 -2.57 -13.90
CA ALA A 35 -12.25 -2.30 -15.03
C ALA A 35 -13.60 -3.01 -14.84
N ARG A 36 -13.57 -4.29 -14.44
CA ARG A 36 -14.78 -5.06 -14.13
C ARG A 36 -15.57 -4.46 -12.97
N ALA A 37 -14.89 -4.04 -11.90
CA ALA A 37 -15.54 -3.35 -10.77
C ALA A 37 -16.23 -2.07 -11.23
N ASN A 38 -15.55 -1.27 -12.05
CA ASN A 38 -16.07 0.00 -12.57
C ASN A 38 -17.21 -0.18 -13.58
N PHE A 39 -17.19 -1.24 -14.39
CA PHE A 39 -18.28 -1.53 -15.33
C PHE A 39 -19.60 -1.86 -14.60
N HIS A 40 -19.51 -2.57 -13.47
CA HIS A 40 -20.66 -2.89 -12.65
C HIS A 40 -21.01 -1.82 -11.60
N ASN A 41 -20.16 -0.80 -11.45
CA ASN A 41 -20.45 0.30 -10.55
C ASN A 41 -21.56 1.18 -11.13
N LYS A 42 -22.70 1.24 -10.44
CA LYS A 42 -23.85 2.08 -10.81
C LYS A 42 -23.96 3.33 -9.95
N ASP A 43 -22.96 3.64 -9.13
CA ASP A 43 -22.95 4.83 -8.30
C ASP A 43 -22.80 6.09 -9.16
N SER A 44 -23.92 6.76 -9.42
CA SER A 44 -23.95 8.02 -10.18
C SER A 44 -23.50 9.22 -9.36
N LEU A 45 -23.39 9.11 -8.03
CA LEU A 45 -23.00 10.21 -7.15
C LEU A 45 -21.48 10.31 -7.01
N ARG A 46 -20.81 9.19 -6.76
CA ARG A 46 -19.35 9.15 -6.60
C ARG A 46 -18.59 8.71 -7.85
N GLY A 47 -19.27 8.21 -8.88
CA GLY A 47 -18.62 7.85 -10.14
C GLY A 47 -17.81 6.56 -10.05
N LYS A 48 -16.58 6.54 -10.57
CA LYS A 48 -15.78 5.32 -10.75
C LYS A 48 -14.82 5.10 -9.57
N TYR A 49 -14.64 3.84 -9.18
CA TYR A 49 -13.59 3.46 -8.22
C TYR A 49 -12.23 3.92 -8.73
N GLY A 50 -11.51 4.64 -7.88
CA GLY A 50 -10.26 5.32 -8.21
C GLY A 50 -10.22 6.68 -7.53
N LYS A 51 -9.81 7.70 -8.30
CA LYS A 51 -9.66 9.07 -7.81
C LYS A 51 -10.96 9.64 -7.21
N ASP A 52 -12.11 9.34 -7.80
CA ASP A 52 -13.39 9.91 -7.38
C ASP A 52 -13.84 9.44 -5.97
N TYR A 53 -13.29 8.33 -5.48
CA TYR A 53 -13.54 7.78 -4.14
C TYR A 53 -12.37 8.00 -3.18
N TYR A 54 -11.28 8.63 -3.65
CA TYR A 54 -10.08 8.79 -2.85
C TYR A 54 -10.33 9.77 -1.69
N ASP A 55 -9.95 9.34 -0.49
CA ASP A 55 -9.98 10.17 0.72
C ASP A 55 -8.61 10.82 0.89
N GLU A 56 -8.53 12.15 0.75
CA GLU A 56 -7.28 12.90 0.89
C GLU A 56 -6.67 12.80 2.29
N SER A 57 -7.46 12.46 3.30
CA SER A 57 -6.96 12.23 4.67
C SER A 57 -6.19 10.91 4.82
N TYR A 58 -6.31 9.99 3.86
CA TYR A 58 -5.66 8.69 3.93
C TYR A 58 -4.17 8.79 3.61
N LYS A 59 -3.34 8.53 4.63
CA LYS A 59 -1.87 8.63 4.53
C LYS A 59 -1.19 7.36 4.00
N GLY A 60 -1.92 6.29 3.71
CA GLY A 60 -1.36 5.00 3.30
C GLY A 60 -1.19 3.98 4.43
N GLN A 61 -1.23 2.70 4.08
CA GLN A 61 -1.19 1.53 4.99
C GLN A 61 0.20 0.87 5.03
N TYR A 62 1.02 1.07 4.01
CA TYR A 62 2.34 0.46 3.90
C TYR A 62 3.40 1.54 3.79
N GLU A 63 4.53 1.29 4.43
CA GLU A 63 5.75 2.07 4.38
C GLU A 63 6.89 1.15 3.95
N ILE A 64 7.92 1.75 3.37
CA ILE A 64 9.13 1.02 3.01
C ILE A 64 10.20 1.44 4.00
N LYS A 65 10.70 0.47 4.78
CA LYS A 65 11.88 0.68 5.62
C LYS A 65 13.12 0.33 4.82
N ILE A 66 14.16 1.14 4.99
CA ILE A 66 15.46 0.94 4.38
C ILE A 66 16.40 0.58 5.52
N ASP A 67 16.99 -0.61 5.44
CA ASP A 67 17.99 -1.06 6.40
C ASP A 67 19.37 -0.48 6.09
N GLU A 68 20.31 -0.55 7.03
CA GLU A 68 21.68 -0.06 6.88
C GLU A 68 22.42 -0.72 5.69
N GLU A 69 22.03 -1.93 5.31
CA GLU A 69 22.53 -2.65 4.13
C GLU A 69 21.82 -2.29 2.80
N VAL A 70 21.00 -1.24 2.75
CA VAL A 70 20.22 -0.85 1.56
C VAL A 70 19.23 -1.95 1.12
N LYS A 71 18.78 -2.76 2.07
CA LYS A 71 17.67 -3.68 1.89
C LYS A 71 16.36 -2.97 2.19
N TYR A 72 15.42 -3.12 1.29
CA TYR A 72 14.09 -2.53 1.38
C TYR A 72 13.12 -3.58 1.91
N GLU A 73 12.31 -3.21 2.89
CA GLU A 73 11.25 -4.06 3.45
C GLU A 73 9.92 -3.33 3.47
N VAL A 74 8.85 -4.03 3.07
CA VAL A 74 7.47 -3.52 3.16
C VAL A 74 6.97 -3.74 4.58
N VAL A 75 6.74 -2.65 5.31
CA VAL A 75 6.19 -2.69 6.66
C VAL A 75 4.79 -2.06 6.65
N LYS A 76 3.86 -2.69 7.37
CA LYS A 76 2.55 -2.09 7.61
C LYS A 76 2.71 -0.95 8.62
N ARG A 77 2.21 0.23 8.31
CA ARG A 77 2.26 1.38 9.23
C ARG A 77 1.53 1.02 10.53
N GLU A 78 2.24 1.08 11.66
CA GLU A 78 1.64 0.96 12.99
C GLU A 78 1.11 2.33 13.44
N SER A 79 -0.08 2.36 14.04
CA SER A 79 -0.62 3.60 14.61
C SER A 79 0.12 3.92 15.90
N LEU A 80 0.62 5.15 16.04
CA LEU A 80 0.86 5.71 17.37
C LEU A 80 -0.51 6.07 17.96
N PRO A 81 -0.81 5.74 19.23
CA PRO A 81 -2.00 6.25 19.88
C PRO A 81 -1.89 7.78 19.97
N PHE A 82 -2.82 8.47 19.31
CA PHE A 82 -2.98 9.91 19.44
C PHE A 82 -3.36 10.23 20.90
N GLN A 83 -2.44 10.84 21.66
CA GLN A 83 -2.79 11.51 22.91
C GLN A 83 -3.54 12.78 22.53
N GLU A 84 -4.83 12.83 22.84
CA GLU A 84 -5.55 14.10 22.89
C GLU A 84 -4.88 14.97 23.95
N SER A 85 -4.32 16.10 23.53
CA SER A 85 -4.12 17.22 24.44
C SER A 85 -5.51 17.74 24.79
N ASP A 86 -5.92 17.52 26.03
CA ASP A 86 -7.05 18.19 26.64
C ASP A 86 -6.73 19.69 26.70
N ASP A 87 -7.18 20.45 25.71
CA ASP A 87 -7.32 21.89 25.85
C ASP A 87 -8.59 22.12 26.69
N GLU A 88 -8.38 22.39 27.98
CA GLU A 88 -9.39 22.86 28.92
C GLU A 88 -9.87 24.26 28.51
N ASP A 89 -10.99 24.34 27.79
CA ASP A 89 -11.75 25.59 27.66
C ASP A 89 -12.63 25.77 28.92
N GLU A 90 -12.11 26.56 29.85
CA GLU A 90 -12.85 27.21 30.94
C GLU A 90 -13.56 28.45 30.37
N ASP A 91 -14.91 28.45 30.27
CA ASP A 91 -15.80 29.58 30.66
C ASP A 91 -17.29 29.29 30.34
N GLY A 92 -18.20 29.83 31.14
CA GLY A 92 -19.51 30.26 30.62
C GLY A 92 -20.75 29.42 30.93
N ASN A 93 -21.21 29.50 32.17
CA ASN A 93 -22.53 29.08 32.67
C ASN A 93 -23.71 29.76 31.93
N ASP A 94 -24.62 29.01 31.30
CA ASP A 94 -26.06 29.33 31.41
C ASP A 94 -27.03 28.19 31.03
N LYS A 95 -28.12 28.09 31.80
CA LYS A 95 -29.12 27.02 31.77
C LYS A 95 -30.27 27.33 30.81
N VAL A 96 -30.48 26.51 29.76
CA VAL A 96 -31.83 26.30 29.19
C VAL A 96 -32.04 24.83 28.79
N ARG A 97 -33.10 24.24 29.33
CA ARG A 97 -33.53 22.85 29.10
C ARG A 97 -34.21 22.68 27.73
N SER A 98 -34.06 21.47 27.21
CA SER A 98 -34.96 20.72 26.28
C SER A 98 -34.75 20.84 24.76
N ARG A 99 -34.09 19.83 24.19
CA ARG A 99 -34.74 18.85 23.29
C ARG A 99 -33.83 17.63 23.05
N LYS A 100 -34.39 16.45 23.28
CA LYS A 100 -33.83 15.15 22.95
C LYS A 100 -33.98 14.97 21.43
N MET A 101 -32.95 15.30 20.64
CA MET A 101 -32.78 14.75 19.30
C MET A 101 -31.37 14.15 19.21
N LYS A 102 -31.36 12.94 18.66
CA LYS A 102 -30.27 11.96 18.68
C LYS A 102 -28.96 12.52 18.12
N ASN A 103 -27.93 12.37 18.95
CA ASN A 103 -26.48 12.32 18.73
C ASN A 103 -25.87 13.15 17.58
N PRO A 104 -24.87 14.00 17.90
CA PRO A 104 -24.02 14.60 16.90
C PRO A 104 -23.20 13.50 16.21
N GLU A 105 -22.78 13.81 14.99
CA GLU A 105 -21.89 13.02 14.15
C GLU A 105 -20.90 12.20 14.98
N LYS A 106 -21.03 10.86 14.90
CA LYS A 106 -19.92 10.00 15.25
C LYS A 106 -18.86 10.25 14.18
N THR A 107 -18.00 11.23 14.39
CA THR A 107 -16.64 11.21 13.85
C THR A 107 -16.00 9.94 14.39
N ILE A 108 -16.14 8.86 13.63
CA ILE A 108 -15.42 7.62 13.88
C ILE A 108 -13.95 8.03 13.81
N LYS A 109 -13.31 8.17 14.98
CA LYS A 109 -11.85 8.25 15.10
C LYS A 109 -11.32 7.00 14.38
N LYS A 110 -10.92 7.16 13.12
CA LYS A 110 -10.41 6.06 12.30
C LYS A 110 -9.08 5.68 12.94
N THR A 111 -9.06 4.56 13.66
CA THR A 111 -7.80 3.94 14.03
C THR A 111 -7.08 3.60 12.73
N ASP A 112 -5.80 3.94 12.60
CA ASP A 112 -5.02 3.78 11.35
C ASP A 112 -4.87 2.32 10.88
N ASN A 113 -5.48 1.37 11.58
CA ASN A 113 -5.53 -0.04 11.21
C ASN A 113 -6.75 -0.41 10.32
N TYR A 114 -7.49 0.59 9.85
CA TYR A 114 -8.61 0.42 8.93
C TYR A 114 -8.17 -0.08 7.54
N ASP A 115 -8.90 -1.04 6.97
CA ASP A 115 -8.64 -1.49 5.60
C ASP A 115 -9.13 -0.40 4.62
N PRO A 116 -8.23 0.23 3.84
CA PRO A 116 -8.60 1.33 2.94
C PRO A 116 -9.64 0.96 1.90
N ILE A 117 -9.85 -0.33 1.62
CA ILE A 117 -10.90 -0.74 0.69
C ILE A 117 -12.31 -0.34 1.14
N LEU A 118 -12.49 -0.15 2.45
CA LEU A 118 -13.76 0.26 3.03
C LEU A 118 -14.09 1.74 2.73
N MET A 119 -13.14 2.53 2.17
CA MET A 119 -13.43 3.88 1.68
C MET A 119 -14.38 3.87 0.48
N PHE A 120 -14.38 2.75 -0.27
CA PHE A 120 -15.23 2.53 -1.44
C PHE A 120 -16.63 2.02 -1.08
N GLY A 121 -16.96 1.87 0.21
CA GLY A 121 -18.30 1.49 0.68
C GLY A 121 -18.27 0.60 1.94
N GLY A 122 -19.45 0.23 2.45
CA GLY A 122 -19.55 -0.73 3.55
C GLY A 122 -19.05 -2.12 3.16
N GLY A 123 -18.67 -2.96 4.14
CA GLY A 123 -18.04 -4.26 3.87
C GLY A 123 -18.79 -5.19 2.91
N ILE A 124 -20.12 -5.07 2.81
CA ILE A 124 -20.97 -5.89 1.94
C ILE A 124 -21.17 -5.24 0.55
N SER A 125 -20.99 -3.92 0.41
CA SER A 125 -21.20 -3.21 -0.87
C SER A 125 -19.99 -3.23 -1.79
N ILE A 126 -18.83 -3.68 -1.30
CA ILE A 126 -17.58 -3.72 -2.07
C ILE A 126 -17.57 -4.97 -2.96
N PRO A 127 -17.52 -4.81 -4.29
CA PRO A 127 -17.53 -5.95 -5.20
C PRO A 127 -16.24 -6.77 -5.05
N ALA A 128 -16.36 -8.10 -5.22
CA ALA A 128 -15.22 -9.02 -5.12
C ALA A 128 -14.09 -8.66 -6.10
N SER A 129 -14.42 -8.15 -7.28
CA SER A 129 -13.42 -7.66 -8.25
C SER A 129 -12.59 -6.50 -7.68
N LEU A 130 -13.18 -5.58 -6.91
CA LEU A 130 -12.42 -4.49 -6.28
C LEU A 130 -11.51 -5.02 -5.16
N ARG A 131 -11.94 -6.05 -4.42
CA ARG A 131 -11.10 -6.74 -3.42
C ARG A 131 -9.91 -7.45 -4.08
N ASN A 132 -10.16 -8.14 -5.18
CA ASN A 132 -9.11 -8.81 -5.95
C ASN A 132 -8.12 -7.80 -6.54
N CYS A 133 -8.62 -6.71 -7.12
CA CYS A 133 -7.83 -5.57 -7.57
C CYS A 133 -6.87 -5.07 -6.47
N GLN A 134 -7.39 -4.82 -5.26
CA GLN A 134 -6.57 -4.41 -4.12
C GLN A 134 -5.49 -5.46 -3.79
N LYS A 135 -5.84 -6.75 -3.79
CA LYS A 135 -4.90 -7.84 -3.54
C LYS A 135 -3.78 -7.88 -4.59
N ASN A 136 -4.11 -7.80 -5.88
CA ASN A 136 -3.14 -7.78 -6.97
C ASN A 136 -2.16 -6.58 -6.82
N PHE A 137 -2.67 -5.37 -6.56
CA PHE A 137 -1.81 -4.21 -6.36
C PHE A 137 -0.96 -4.28 -5.07
N LYS A 138 -1.47 -4.87 -3.99
CA LYS A 138 -0.68 -5.13 -2.77
C LYS A 138 0.47 -6.11 -3.06
N ASN A 139 0.21 -7.17 -3.83
CA ASN A 139 1.25 -8.11 -4.24
C ASN A 139 2.32 -7.44 -5.11
N ASN A 140 1.94 -6.50 -5.99
CA ASN A 140 2.92 -5.76 -6.79
C ASN A 140 3.92 -4.98 -5.93
N LEU A 141 3.50 -4.43 -4.79
CA LEU A 141 4.42 -3.74 -3.89
C LEU A 141 5.51 -4.68 -3.36
N ILE A 142 5.13 -5.92 -3.00
CA ILE A 142 6.07 -6.95 -2.53
C ILE A 142 7.05 -7.32 -3.65
N LEU A 143 6.53 -7.59 -4.86
CA LEU A 143 7.35 -7.96 -6.02
C LEU A 143 8.35 -6.85 -6.41
N ILE A 144 7.90 -5.59 -6.44
CA ILE A 144 8.77 -4.44 -6.77
C ILE A 144 9.92 -4.34 -5.77
N ILE A 145 9.65 -4.54 -4.48
CA ILE A 145 10.68 -4.45 -3.44
C ILE A 145 11.68 -5.59 -3.54
N GLU A 146 11.22 -6.81 -3.81
CA GLU A 146 12.10 -7.95 -4.06
C GLU A 146 12.99 -7.70 -5.28
N MET A 147 12.44 -7.16 -6.36
CA MET A 147 13.19 -6.80 -7.57
C MET A 147 14.22 -5.70 -7.30
N ILE A 148 13.89 -4.69 -6.49
CA ILE A 148 14.83 -3.62 -6.11
C ILE A 148 15.99 -4.19 -5.30
N ASN A 149 15.70 -5.04 -4.30
CA ASN A 149 16.74 -5.69 -3.50
C ASN A 149 17.67 -6.52 -4.38
N LEU A 150 17.10 -7.35 -5.24
CA LEU A 150 17.88 -8.20 -6.13
C LEU A 150 18.69 -7.39 -7.14
N LYS A 151 18.18 -6.25 -7.62
CA LYS A 151 18.95 -5.32 -8.44
C LYS A 151 20.16 -4.76 -7.66
N ASN A 152 19.98 -4.36 -6.40
CA ASN A 152 21.08 -3.84 -5.59
C ASN A 152 22.16 -4.91 -5.36
N ASP A 153 21.74 -6.17 -5.14
CA ASP A 153 22.64 -7.31 -4.99
C ASP A 153 23.45 -7.53 -6.28
N ILE A 154 22.79 -7.53 -7.45
CA ILE A 154 23.45 -7.64 -8.76
C ILE A 154 24.46 -6.50 -8.96
N ASP A 155 24.06 -5.26 -8.68
CA ASP A 155 24.92 -4.08 -8.83
C ASP A 155 26.15 -4.16 -7.90
N ALA A 156 25.99 -4.68 -6.68
CA ALA A 156 27.09 -4.91 -5.75
C ALA A 156 28.03 -6.03 -6.22
N GLN A 157 27.49 -7.15 -6.71
CA GLN A 157 28.29 -8.25 -7.25
C GLN A 157 29.08 -7.82 -8.48
N LEU A 158 28.47 -7.07 -9.41
CA LEU A 158 29.15 -6.54 -10.59
C LEU A 158 30.33 -5.64 -10.20
N LYS A 159 30.16 -4.74 -9.23
CA LYS A 159 31.25 -3.90 -8.72
C LYS A 159 32.42 -4.73 -8.17
N CYS A 160 32.12 -5.78 -7.42
CA CYS A 160 33.16 -6.69 -6.90
C CYS A 160 33.93 -7.39 -8.04
N ILE A 161 33.23 -7.88 -9.06
CA ILE A 161 33.84 -8.54 -10.22
C ILE A 161 34.76 -7.57 -10.99
N TYR A 162 34.29 -6.35 -11.25
CA TYR A 162 35.09 -5.32 -11.93
C TYR A 162 36.31 -4.86 -11.12
N THR A 163 36.21 -4.82 -9.80
CA THR A 163 37.34 -4.43 -8.93
C THR A 163 38.40 -5.53 -8.85
N GLN A 164 38.01 -6.81 -9.00
CA GLN A 164 38.92 -7.96 -8.95
C GLN A 164 39.61 -8.23 -10.30
N ASN A 165 39.04 -7.76 -11.41
CA ASN A 165 39.66 -7.83 -12.74
C ASN A 165 39.74 -6.43 -13.37
N PRO A 166 40.61 -5.54 -12.87
CA PRO A 166 40.90 -4.30 -13.58
C PRO A 166 41.54 -4.65 -14.93
N LEU A 167 41.03 -4.05 -16.00
CA LEU A 167 41.60 -4.13 -17.35
C LEU A 167 43.07 -3.70 -17.37
#